data_AF-A0A7C1UV16-F1
#
_entry.id   AF-A0A7C1UV16-F1
#
_cell.length_a   1.000
_cell.length_b   1.000
_cell.length_c   1.000
_cell.angle_alpha   90.00
_cell.angle_beta   90.00
_cell.angle_gamma   90.00
#
_symmetry.space_group_name_H-M   'P 1'
#
loop_
_entity.id
_entity.type
_entity.pdbx_description
1 polymer ?
#
loop_
_entity_poly.entity_id
_entity_poly.type
_entity_poly.pdbx_seq_one_letter_code
_entity_poly.pdbx_strand_id
1 'polypeptide(L)'
;MAELLGGLPGAAYVTRQAVLDVPGIRRAKKAIKLAFQTQLAGLGFSMVEIISTCSTNWHLGVIEALEWAKEYMVAYYPLGDTKMADAVRALKEGK
;
A
#
# COMPACT_ATOMS: atom_id res chain seq x y z
N MET A 1 5.18 5.55 -6.72
CA MET A 1 4.37 5.22 -7.92
C MET A 1 2.87 5.45 -7.68
N ALA A 2 2.40 5.27 -6.45
CA ALA A 2 0.98 5.42 -6.09
C ALA A 2 0.34 6.75 -6.54
N GLU A 3 1.04 7.88 -6.41
CA GLU A 3 0.59 9.23 -6.80
C GLU A 3 0.28 9.33 -8.28
N LEU A 4 1.15 8.78 -9.11
CA LEU A 4 1.02 8.83 -10.56
C LEU A 4 -0.11 7.91 -11.02
N LEU A 5 -0.12 6.65 -10.57
CA LEU A 5 -1.11 5.67 -11.00
C LEU A 5 -2.50 5.91 -10.40
N GLY A 6 -2.59 6.52 -9.22
CA GLY A 6 -3.86 6.90 -8.60
C GLY A 6 -4.62 7.99 -9.36
N GLY A 7 -3.90 8.81 -10.14
CA GLY A 7 -4.49 9.86 -10.98
C GLY A 7 -5.00 9.38 -12.34
N LEU A 8 -4.68 8.14 -12.75
CA LEU A 8 -5.05 7.65 -14.08
C LEU A 8 -6.54 7.28 -14.17
N PRO A 9 -7.20 7.53 -15.33
CA PRO A 9 -8.52 6.99 -15.61
C PRO A 9 -8.53 5.47 -15.49
N GLY A 10 -9.60 4.92 -14.92
CA GLY A 10 -9.75 3.47 -14.72
C GLY A 10 -9.07 2.92 -13.46
N ALA A 11 -8.25 3.71 -12.74
CA ALA A 11 -7.78 3.35 -11.42
C ALA A 11 -8.92 3.46 -10.39
N ALA A 12 -9.22 2.36 -9.70
CA ALA A 12 -10.27 2.26 -8.71
C ALA A 12 -9.73 2.26 -7.29
N TYR A 13 -8.59 1.59 -7.08
CA TYR A 13 -7.94 1.49 -5.77
C TYR A 13 -6.42 1.51 -5.88
N VAL A 14 -5.79 2.56 -5.39
CA VAL A 14 -4.34 2.69 -5.36
C VAL A 14 -3.92 3.12 -3.97
N THR A 15 -3.06 2.34 -3.33
CA THR A 15 -2.63 2.56 -1.95
C THR A 15 -1.15 2.26 -1.78
N ARG A 16 -0.51 3.00 -0.87
CA ARG A 16 0.82 2.70 -0.36
C ARG A 16 0.74 2.15 1.06
N GLN A 17 1.37 1.01 1.27
CA GLN A 17 1.49 0.35 2.56
C GLN A 17 2.97 0.10 2.90
N ALA A 18 3.24 -0.27 4.14
CA ALA A 18 4.57 -0.61 4.60
C ALA A 18 4.54 -1.89 5.44
N VAL A 19 5.56 -2.71 5.29
CA VAL A 19 5.75 -3.97 6.05
C VAL A 19 6.90 -3.84 7.05
N LEU A 20 6.95 -2.70 7.75
CA LEU A 20 8.03 -2.36 8.67
C LEU A 20 7.74 -2.77 10.13
N ASP A 21 6.54 -3.28 10.40
CA ASP A 21 6.10 -3.84 11.67
C ASP A 21 4.84 -4.70 11.52
N VAL A 22 4.46 -5.39 12.59
CA VAL A 22 3.28 -6.26 12.64
C VAL A 22 1.98 -5.51 12.29
N PRO A 23 1.69 -4.30 12.82
CA PRO A 23 0.53 -3.52 12.37
C PRO A 23 0.55 -3.20 10.88
N GLY A 24 1.70 -2.79 10.33
CA GLY A 24 1.90 -2.53 8.91
C GLY A 24 1.63 -3.75 8.04
N ILE A 25 2.15 -4.91 8.43
CA ILE A 25 1.89 -6.20 7.75
C ILE A 25 0.40 -6.52 7.72
N ARG A 26 -0.32 -6.31 8.84
CA ARG A 26 -1.77 -6.53 8.91
C ARG A 26 -2.54 -5.56 7.99
N ARG A 27 -2.14 -4.28 7.93
CA ARG A 27 -2.74 -3.30 7.00
C ARG A 27 -2.46 -3.66 5.54
N ALA A 28 -1.22 -4.03 5.21
CA ALA A 28 -0.83 -4.47 3.87
C ALA A 28 -1.63 -5.68 3.40
N LYS A 29 -1.81 -6.70 4.26
CA LYS A 29 -2.66 -7.87 3.97
C LYS A 29 -4.11 -7.47 3.63
N LYS A 30 -4.71 -6.56 4.41
CA LYS A 30 -6.06 -6.05 4.15
C LYS A 30 -6.13 -5.29 2.83
N ALA A 31 -5.13 -4.45 2.55
CA ALA A 31 -5.04 -3.71 1.30
C ALA A 31 -4.93 -4.63 0.07
N ILE A 32 -4.08 -5.66 0.11
CA ILE A 32 -3.95 -6.66 -0.96
C ILE A 32 -5.29 -7.36 -1.20
N LYS A 33 -5.98 -7.78 -0.13
CA LYS A 33 -7.31 -8.40 -0.23
C LYS A 33 -8.33 -7.47 -0.90
N LEU A 34 -8.37 -6.20 -0.50
CA LEU A 34 -9.29 -5.21 -1.09
C LEU A 34 -8.99 -4.94 -2.57
N ALA A 35 -7.71 -4.88 -2.96
CA ALA A 35 -7.30 -4.71 -4.36
C ALA A 35 -7.84 -5.85 -5.25
N PHE A 36 -7.65 -7.10 -4.83
CA PHE A 36 -8.22 -8.23 -5.58
C PHE A 36 -9.75 -8.20 -5.62
N GLN A 37 -10.39 -7.86 -4.51
CA GLN A 37 -11.85 -7.77 -4.45
C GLN A 37 -12.40 -6.66 -5.36
N THR A 38 -11.68 -5.54 -5.46
CA THR A 38 -12.01 -4.43 -6.36
C THR A 38 -12.00 -4.89 -7.82
N GLN A 39 -10.97 -5.65 -8.21
CA GLN A 39 -10.88 -6.21 -9.57
C GLN A 39 -11.94 -7.29 -9.83
N LEU A 40 -12.17 -8.20 -8.88
CA LEU A 40 -13.20 -9.24 -8.99
C LEU A 40 -14.63 -8.66 -9.10
N ALA A 41 -14.87 -7.51 -8.47
CA ALA A 41 -16.13 -6.78 -8.56
C ALA A 41 -16.24 -5.91 -9.84
N GLY A 42 -15.25 -5.95 -10.74
CA GLY A 42 -15.27 -5.19 -12.00
C GLY A 42 -15.16 -3.66 -11.81
N LEU A 43 -14.69 -3.20 -10.66
CA LEU A 43 -14.69 -1.77 -10.31
C LEU A 43 -13.53 -0.99 -10.95
N GLY A 44 -12.52 -1.67 -11.47
CA GLY A 44 -11.39 -1.08 -12.19
C GLY A 44 -10.02 -1.58 -11.73
N PHE A 45 -8.97 -0.90 -12.20
CA PHE A 45 -7.59 -1.24 -11.90
C PHE A 45 -7.26 -1.00 -10.42
N SER A 46 -6.45 -1.89 -9.85
CA SER A 46 -5.96 -1.76 -8.48
C SER A 46 -4.45 -1.92 -8.39
N MET A 47 -3.81 -1.14 -7.52
CA MET A 47 -2.39 -1.28 -7.19
C MET A 47 -2.14 -1.11 -5.69
N VAL A 48 -1.25 -1.94 -5.15
CA VAL A 48 -0.72 -1.82 -3.79
C VAL A 48 0.80 -1.65 -3.89
N GLU A 49 1.30 -0.45 -3.61
CA GLU A 49 2.73 -0.16 -3.45
C GLU A 49 3.15 -0.51 -2.02
N ILE A 50 4.21 -1.30 -1.85
CA ILE A 50 4.65 -1.78 -0.53
C ILE A 50 6.08 -1.33 -0.26
N ILE A 51 6.28 -0.52 0.77
CA ILE A 51 7.60 -0.24 1.31
C ILE A 51 8.08 -1.46 2.11
N SER A 52 9.18 -2.05 1.67
CA SER A 52 9.91 -3.12 2.35
C SER A 52 11.41 -2.82 2.32
N THR A 53 12.14 -3.40 3.26
CA THR A 53 13.57 -3.23 3.38
C THR A 53 14.30 -4.48 2.88
N CYS A 54 15.36 -4.29 2.11
CA CYS A 54 16.33 -5.35 1.83
C CYS A 54 17.62 -5.05 2.60
N SER A 55 17.69 -5.54 3.84
CA SER A 55 18.82 -5.29 4.75
C SER A 55 20.17 -5.73 4.16
N THR A 56 20.17 -6.81 3.38
CA THR A 56 21.36 -7.30 2.67
C THR A 56 21.92 -6.27 1.71
N ASN A 57 21.07 -5.64 0.88
CA ASN A 57 21.54 -4.67 -0.11
C ASN A 57 22.00 -3.35 0.54
N TRP A 58 21.38 -2.99 1.66
CA TRP A 58 21.71 -1.78 2.40
C TRP A 58 22.88 -1.94 3.36
N HIS A 59 23.37 -3.17 3.54
CA HIS A 59 24.44 -3.50 4.49
C HIS A 59 24.12 -3.03 5.93
N LEU A 60 22.85 -3.13 6.32
CA LEU A 60 22.34 -2.74 7.64
C LEU A 60 21.84 -3.96 8.42
N GLY A 61 21.79 -3.84 9.75
CA GLY A 61 21.05 -4.81 10.57
C GLY A 61 19.57 -4.87 10.19
N VAL A 62 18.92 -6.03 10.38
CA VAL A 62 17.50 -6.20 10.01
C VAL A 62 16.61 -5.17 10.71
N ILE A 63 16.79 -4.99 12.02
CA ILE A 63 15.98 -4.05 12.82
C ILE A 63 16.31 -2.60 12.45
N GLU A 64 17.59 -2.29 12.31
CA GLU A 64 18.09 -0.97 11.90
C GLU A 64 17.51 -0.54 10.55
N ALA A 65 17.48 -1.45 9.56
CA ALA A 65 16.89 -1.17 8.25
C ALA A 65 15.40 -0.83 8.35
N LEU A 66 14.65 -1.55 9.20
CA LEU A 66 13.22 -1.29 9.42
C LEU A 66 13.00 0.08 10.06
N GLU A 67 13.79 0.44 11.08
CA GLU A 67 13.73 1.74 11.75
C GLU A 67 14.07 2.88 10.79
N TRP A 68 15.15 2.74 10.03
CA TRP A 68 15.54 3.70 9.01
C TRP A 68 14.43 3.92 7.98
N ALA A 69 13.81 2.85 7.48
CA ALA A 69 12.71 2.99 6.53
C ALA A 69 11.48 3.66 7.15
N LYS A 70 11.20 3.44 8.45
CA LYS A 70 10.09 4.14 9.13
C LYS A 70 10.35 5.63 9.24
N GLU A 71 11.58 6.02 9.54
CA GLU A 71 11.95 7.43 9.72
C GLU A 71 12.07 8.16 8.38
N TYR A 72 12.85 7.62 7.45
CA TYR A 72 13.22 8.33 6.22
C TYR A 72 12.31 7.98 5.04
N MET A 73 11.95 6.70 4.85
CA MET A 73 11.18 6.30 3.67
C MET A 73 9.70 6.64 3.78
N VAL A 74 9.08 6.49 4.95
CA VAL A 74 7.68 6.87 5.14
C VAL A 74 7.49 8.38 5.08
N ALA A 75 8.48 9.17 5.53
CA ALA A 75 8.44 10.63 5.41
C ALA A 75 8.47 11.08 3.94
N TYR A 76 9.32 10.46 3.12
CA TYR A 76 9.43 10.78 1.70
C TYR A 76 8.30 10.18 0.85
N TYR A 77 7.84 8.98 1.21
CA TYR A 77 6.75 8.25 0.55
C TYR A 77 5.59 8.01 1.53
N PRO A 78 4.71 9.00 1.73
CA PRO A 78 3.61 8.89 2.67
C PRO A 78 2.72 7.67 2.42
N LEU A 79 2.33 7.00 3.49
CA LEU A 79 1.42 5.85 3.42
C LEU A 79 -0.02 6.33 3.25
N GLY A 80 -0.85 5.48 2.63
CA GLY A 80 -2.29 5.73 2.50
C GLY A 80 -2.82 5.52 1.09
N ASP A 81 -4.10 5.81 0.94
CA ASP A 81 -4.85 5.57 -0.29
C ASP A 81 -4.75 6.81 -1.18
N THR A 82 -3.96 6.74 -2.25
CA THR A 82 -3.94 7.79 -3.28
C THR A 82 -5.25 7.80 -4.08
N LYS A 83 -5.84 6.61 -4.30
CA LYS A 83 -7.14 6.47 -4.97
C LYS A 83 -7.99 5.46 -4.23
N MET A 84 -9.22 5.85 -3.93
CA MET A 84 -10.27 4.92 -3.50
C MET A 84 -11.61 5.45 -4.00
N ALA A 85 -12.09 4.87 -5.10
CA ALA A 85 -13.41 5.19 -5.65
C ALA A 85 -14.52 4.84 -4.65
N ASP A 86 -15.66 5.53 -4.74
CA ASP A 86 -16.75 5.38 -3.77
C ASP A 86 -17.30 3.94 -3.72
N ALA A 87 -17.37 3.27 -4.88
CA ALA A 87 -17.74 1.86 -4.96
C ALA A 87 -16.75 0.94 -4.20
N VAL A 88 -15.47 1.30 -4.16
CA VAL A 88 -14.45 0.56 -3.38
C VAL A 88 -14.61 0.83 -1.88
N ARG A 89 -14.96 2.07 -1.49
CA ARG A 89 -15.27 2.42 -0.08
C ARG A 89 -16.46 1.58 0.41
N ALA A 90 -17.54 1.56 -0.35
CA ALA A 90 -18.72 0.74 -0.04
C ALA A 90 -18.37 -0.76 0.05
N LEU A 91 -17.54 -1.28 -0.86
CA LEU A 91 -17.08 -2.69 -0.84
C LEU A 91 -16.22 -3.05 0.39
N LYS A 92 -15.52 -2.06 0.95
CA LYS A 92 -14.70 -2.21 2.16
C LYS A 92 -15.57 -2.18 3.44
N GLU A 93 -16.62 -1.36 3.46
CA GLU A 93 -17.53 -1.17 4.60
C GLU A 93 -18.63 -2.24 4.68
N GLY A 94 -19.07 -2.79 3.54
CA GLY A 94 -20.04 -3.89 3.47
C GLY A 94 -19.48 -5.27 3.82
N LYS A 95 -18.32 -5.35 4.48
CA LYS A 95 -17.65 -6.58 4.94
C LYS A 95 -17.37 -6.52 6.43
#